data_AF-A0A6N9HBT9-F1
#
_entry.id   AF-A0A6N9HBT9-F1
#
_cell.length_a   1.000
_cell.length_b   1.000
_cell.length_c   1.000
_cell.angle_alpha   90.00
_cell.angle_beta   90.00
_cell.angle_gamma   90.00
#
_symmetry.space_group_name_H-M   'P 1'
#
loop_
_entity.id
_entity.type
_entity.pdbx_description
1 polymer ?
#
loop_
_entity_poly.entity_id
_entity_poly.type
_entity_poly.pdbx_seq_one_letter_code
_entity_poly.pdbx_strand_id
1 'polypeptide(L)'
;MKLALPLLLAALAASSGASAACTSALPLKGSLTIATCSPSKDGCVPAEQALHAYMEAMPDAGDEVLRIGMHGSPWHLYGPDYRILSIEQLAGMVRAQGGKIRRVVLNASWSGVAPERQRKPLAQQLSQALNGMPVEGRDGFLWFDSQGGSHTTRQALSLFSGGPYAVQQGSPVMAALVAGWPAMLEAHFTQQKDGDALLRAGAGHEIFHLCPERALATFEAAAALAQPIAAYNAAILRLERNARGDTQAARALLQQAAATGDQPSASLLASLGRQ
;
A
#
# COMPACT_ATOMS: atom_id res chain seq x y z
N MET A 1 18.71 -51.04 -6.51
CA MET A 1 17.87 -49.82 -6.49
C MET A 1 17.98 -49.14 -5.12
N LYS A 2 18.98 -48.27 -4.92
CA LYS A 2 19.17 -47.49 -3.68
C LYS A 2 19.79 -46.14 -4.05
N LEU A 3 19.00 -45.19 -4.56
CA LEU A 3 19.50 -43.84 -4.88
C LEU A 3 18.40 -42.76 -5.08
N ALA A 4 17.18 -42.98 -4.60
CA ALA A 4 16.07 -42.03 -4.83
C ALA A 4 15.69 -41.15 -3.62
N LEU A 5 16.16 -41.48 -2.41
CA LEU A 5 15.73 -40.80 -1.18
C LEU A 5 16.42 -39.44 -0.88
N PRO A 6 17.70 -39.18 -1.23
CA PRO A 6 18.33 -37.91 -0.86
C PRO A 6 17.93 -36.74 -1.77
N LEU A 7 17.42 -37.00 -2.99
CA LEU A 7 16.96 -35.94 -3.90
C LEU A 7 15.60 -35.35 -3.50
N LEU A 8 14.70 -36.14 -2.90
CA LEU A 8 13.39 -35.64 -2.47
C LEU A 8 13.50 -34.69 -1.25
N LEU A 9 14.44 -34.93 -0.33
CA LEU A 9 14.62 -34.09 0.85
C LEU A 9 15.25 -32.73 0.52
N ALA A 10 16.09 -32.63 -0.52
CA ALA A 10 16.65 -31.35 -0.98
C ALA A 10 15.60 -30.47 -1.68
N ALA A 11 14.59 -31.07 -2.34
CA ALA A 11 13.53 -30.32 -3.02
C ALA A 11 12.50 -29.72 -2.06
N LEU A 12 12.25 -30.33 -0.89
CA LEU A 12 11.36 -29.76 0.13
C LEU A 12 12.02 -28.63 0.95
N ALA A 13 13.34 -28.59 1.06
CA ALA A 13 14.03 -27.49 1.75
C ALA A 13 14.08 -26.20 0.90
N ALA A 14 14.08 -26.32 -0.43
CA ALA A 14 14.09 -25.19 -1.34
C ALA A 14 12.72 -24.49 -1.48
N SER A 15 11.62 -25.14 -1.08
CA SER A 15 10.26 -24.59 -1.15
C SER A 15 9.85 -23.80 0.11
N SER A 16 10.63 -23.87 1.19
CA SER A 16 10.39 -23.11 2.43
C SER A 16 10.81 -21.63 2.35
N GLY A 17 11.63 -21.25 1.35
CA GLY A 17 12.21 -19.90 1.26
C GLY A 17 11.26 -18.83 0.70
N ALA A 18 10.23 -19.21 -0.06
CA ALA A 18 9.34 -18.25 -0.73
C ALA A 18 8.15 -17.81 0.13
N SER A 19 7.80 -18.58 1.18
CA SER A 19 6.66 -18.28 2.07
C SER A 19 7.06 -17.56 3.37
N ALA A 20 8.36 -17.40 3.64
CA ALA A 20 8.85 -16.84 4.90
C ALA A 20 9.04 -15.31 4.89
N ALA A 21 8.91 -14.65 3.73
CA ALA A 21 9.28 -13.24 3.58
C ALA A 21 8.23 -12.25 4.12
N CYS A 22 7.01 -12.69 4.41
CA CYS A 22 5.88 -11.82 4.76
C CYS A 22 5.25 -12.26 6.09
N THR A 23 5.90 -12.00 7.23
CA THR A 23 5.27 -12.20 8.54
C THR A 23 4.51 -10.93 8.94
N SER A 24 3.18 -10.99 8.98
CA SER A 24 2.34 -9.93 9.52
C SER A 24 1.83 -10.31 10.91
N ALA A 25 1.93 -9.41 11.89
CA ALA A 25 1.36 -9.60 13.23
C ALA A 25 -0.14 -9.25 13.30
N LEU A 26 -0.74 -8.90 12.16
CA LEU A 26 -2.16 -8.54 12.08
C LEU A 26 -3.06 -9.77 12.34
N PRO A 27 -4.23 -9.57 12.94
CA PRO A 27 -5.17 -10.65 13.29
C PRO A 27 -5.96 -11.15 12.06
N LEU A 28 -5.27 -11.57 11.01
CA LEU A 28 -5.85 -12.08 9.77
C LEU A 28 -6.42 -13.48 9.97
N LYS A 29 -7.62 -13.76 9.43
CA LYS A 29 -8.29 -15.07 9.57
C LYS A 29 -9.11 -15.42 8.34
N GLY A 30 -9.17 -16.71 8.03
CA GLY A 30 -10.05 -17.25 6.98
C GLY A 30 -9.70 -16.79 5.57
N SER A 31 -10.59 -17.10 4.63
CA SER A 31 -10.49 -16.70 3.24
C SER A 31 -11.76 -15.96 2.79
N LEU A 32 -11.63 -15.13 1.77
CA LEU A 32 -12.73 -14.42 1.14
C LEU A 32 -12.59 -14.50 -0.38
N THR A 33 -13.68 -14.87 -1.06
CA THR A 33 -13.73 -14.76 -2.53
C THR A 33 -14.20 -13.36 -2.89
N ILE A 34 -13.36 -12.63 -3.62
CA ILE A 34 -13.69 -11.31 -4.14
C ILE A 34 -14.32 -11.52 -5.51
N ALA A 35 -15.58 -11.11 -5.64
CA ALA A 35 -16.27 -11.13 -6.93
C ALA A 35 -15.52 -10.19 -7.90
N THR A 36 -15.10 -10.76 -9.02
CA THR A 36 -14.54 -10.02 -10.15
C THR A 36 -15.37 -10.29 -11.38
N CYS A 37 -15.27 -9.41 -12.36
CA CYS A 37 -15.82 -9.68 -13.67
C CYS A 37 -14.82 -9.26 -14.76
N SER A 38 -15.03 -9.76 -15.97
CA SER A 38 -14.12 -9.48 -17.08
C SER A 38 -14.40 -8.09 -17.63
N PRO A 39 -13.41 -7.19 -17.75
CA PRO A 39 -13.63 -5.83 -18.24
C PRO A 39 -14.30 -5.73 -19.62
N SER A 40 -14.21 -6.78 -20.44
CA SER A 40 -14.80 -6.84 -21.77
C SER A 40 -16.28 -7.27 -21.80
N LYS A 41 -16.87 -7.60 -20.65
CA LYS A 41 -18.29 -8.01 -20.56
C LYS A 41 -19.18 -6.80 -20.24
N ASP A 42 -20.37 -6.78 -20.82
CA ASP A 42 -21.39 -5.78 -20.51
C ASP A 42 -21.73 -5.78 -19.01
N GLY A 43 -21.84 -4.58 -18.43
CA GLY A 43 -22.13 -4.39 -17.00
C GLY A 43 -20.92 -4.53 -16.07
N CYS A 44 -19.71 -4.70 -16.62
CA CYS A 44 -18.45 -4.62 -15.87
C CYS A 44 -17.87 -3.22 -15.92
N VAL A 45 -17.37 -2.74 -14.77
CA VAL A 45 -16.68 -1.46 -14.66
C VAL A 45 -15.30 -1.66 -14.01
N PRO A 46 -14.27 -0.92 -14.46
CA PRO A 46 -12.99 -0.89 -13.77
C PRO A 46 -13.17 -0.50 -12.30
N ALA A 47 -12.51 -1.23 -11.39
CA ALA A 47 -12.75 -1.07 -9.97
C ALA A 47 -12.29 0.29 -9.43
N GLU A 48 -11.32 0.94 -10.08
CA GLU A 48 -10.91 2.32 -9.80
C GLU A 48 -12.02 3.34 -10.10
N GLN A 49 -12.77 3.14 -11.18
CA GLN A 49 -13.91 3.99 -11.54
C GLN A 49 -15.05 3.79 -10.55
N ALA A 50 -15.35 2.54 -10.21
CA ALA A 50 -16.35 2.23 -9.20
C ALA A 50 -15.97 2.80 -7.83
N LEU A 51 -14.71 2.63 -7.40
CA LEU A 51 -14.21 3.18 -6.14
C LEU A 51 -14.38 4.70 -6.09
N HIS A 52 -13.99 5.42 -7.14
CA HIS A 52 -14.17 6.86 -7.22
C HIS A 52 -15.64 7.26 -7.08
N ALA A 53 -16.52 6.68 -7.90
CA ALA A 53 -17.95 6.99 -7.88
C ALA A 53 -18.59 6.68 -6.52
N TYR A 54 -18.19 5.59 -5.87
CA TYR A 54 -18.74 5.18 -4.57
C TYR A 54 -18.25 6.10 -3.44
N MET A 55 -17.01 6.60 -3.54
CA MET A 55 -16.52 7.61 -2.61
C MET A 55 -17.22 8.95 -2.77
N GLU A 56 -17.56 9.36 -4.00
CA GLU A 56 -18.37 10.56 -4.25
C GLU A 56 -19.81 10.43 -3.74
N ALA A 57 -20.35 9.20 -3.70
CA ALA A 57 -21.68 8.92 -3.18
C ALA A 57 -21.78 8.98 -1.64
N MET A 58 -20.66 9.14 -0.92
CA MET A 58 -20.68 9.24 0.54
C MET A 58 -21.49 10.45 1.01
N PRO A 59 -22.40 10.27 1.99
CA PRO A 59 -23.14 11.39 2.56
C PRO A 59 -22.19 12.44 3.15
N ASP A 60 -22.47 13.72 2.92
CA ASP A 60 -21.72 14.82 3.53
C ASP A 60 -21.69 14.68 5.05
N ALA A 61 -20.52 14.94 5.66
CA ALA A 61 -20.36 14.97 7.12
C ALA A 61 -20.34 16.39 7.70
N GLY A 62 -20.57 17.40 6.86
CA GLY A 62 -20.51 18.81 7.22
C GLY A 62 -19.09 19.34 7.32
N ASP A 63 -18.99 20.67 7.44
CA ASP A 63 -17.74 21.45 7.40
C ASP A 63 -16.71 21.12 8.51
N GLU A 64 -17.09 20.37 9.54
CA GLU A 64 -16.20 20.04 10.67
C GLU A 64 -15.50 18.69 10.53
N VAL A 65 -15.89 17.87 9.56
CA VAL A 65 -15.35 16.52 9.36
C VAL A 65 -14.66 16.42 8.02
N LEU A 66 -13.33 16.27 8.04
CA LEU A 66 -12.56 16.01 6.83
C LEU A 66 -12.48 14.50 6.59
N ARG A 67 -13.12 14.02 5.52
CA ARG A 67 -12.93 12.63 5.05
C ARG A 67 -11.81 12.58 4.02
N ILE A 68 -10.88 11.67 4.22
CA ILE A 68 -9.73 11.48 3.34
C ILE A 68 -9.73 10.03 2.87
N GLY A 69 -9.99 9.81 1.59
CA GLY A 69 -9.82 8.50 0.97
C GLY A 69 -8.48 8.40 0.27
N MET A 70 -7.73 7.36 0.62
CA MET A 70 -6.43 7.07 0.01
C MET A 70 -6.10 5.59 0.18
N HIS A 71 -5.22 5.09 -0.66
CA HIS A 71 -4.70 3.75 -0.47
C HIS A 71 -3.72 3.73 0.70
N GLY A 72 -3.69 2.61 1.41
CA GLY A 72 -2.84 2.45 2.57
C GLY A 72 -2.68 1.01 2.98
N SER A 73 -1.61 0.76 3.70
CA SER A 73 -1.31 -0.43 4.48
C SER A 73 -1.33 -0.03 5.97
N PRO A 74 -1.15 -0.96 6.92
CA PRO A 74 -0.93 -0.58 8.31
C PRO A 74 0.39 0.16 8.55
N TRP A 75 1.34 0.12 7.59
CA TRP A 75 2.64 0.80 7.70
C TRP A 75 2.67 2.17 7.04
N HIS A 76 2.01 2.34 5.89
CA HIS A 76 2.12 3.54 5.05
C HIS A 76 0.82 3.96 4.40
N LEU A 77 0.70 5.26 4.13
CA LEU A 77 -0.30 5.86 3.27
C LEU A 77 0.32 6.20 1.93
N TYR A 78 -0.46 6.07 0.86
CA TYR A 78 0.01 6.26 -0.50
C TYR A 78 -0.67 7.44 -1.17
N GLY A 79 0.14 8.32 -1.75
CA GLY A 79 -0.32 9.42 -2.60
C GLY A 79 -0.87 8.93 -3.95
N PRO A 80 -1.43 9.84 -4.78
CA PRO A 80 -2.01 9.49 -6.08
C PRO A 80 -0.99 8.94 -7.09
N ASP A 81 0.30 9.23 -6.90
CA ASP A 81 1.42 8.72 -7.70
C ASP A 81 2.04 7.43 -7.12
N TYR A 82 1.38 6.81 -6.13
CA TYR A 82 1.90 5.66 -5.35
C TYR A 82 3.17 5.95 -4.56
N ARG A 83 3.48 7.23 -4.30
CA ARG A 83 4.52 7.59 -3.34
C ARG A 83 4.04 7.37 -1.91
N ILE A 84 4.92 6.85 -1.07
CA ILE A 84 4.68 6.81 0.38
C ILE A 84 4.59 8.24 0.91
N LEU A 85 3.45 8.57 1.52
CA LEU A 85 3.17 9.86 2.14
C LEU A 85 3.50 9.79 3.63
N SER A 86 4.35 10.71 4.11
CA SER A 86 4.64 10.82 5.55
C SER A 86 3.43 11.36 6.32
N ILE A 87 3.34 11.00 7.60
CA ILE A 87 2.28 11.51 8.48
C ILE A 87 2.33 13.04 8.61
N GLU A 88 3.52 13.62 8.65
CA GLU A 88 3.73 15.07 8.70
C GLU A 88 3.25 15.77 7.44
N GLN A 89 3.50 15.17 6.27
CA GLN A 89 3.01 15.69 5.00
C GLN A 89 1.47 15.68 4.98
N LEU A 90 0.84 14.57 5.38
CA LEU A 90 -0.61 14.50 5.49
C LEU A 90 -1.17 15.49 6.51
N ALA A 91 -0.54 15.62 7.69
CA ALA A 91 -0.95 16.59 8.70
C ALA A 91 -0.86 18.04 8.16
N GLY A 92 0.17 18.35 7.36
CA GLY A 92 0.28 19.61 6.64
C GLY A 92 -0.89 19.87 5.70
N MET A 93 -1.27 18.86 4.91
CA MET A 93 -2.43 18.93 3.99
C MET A 93 -3.75 19.13 4.74
N VAL A 94 -3.94 18.46 5.88
CA VAL A 94 -5.13 18.63 6.72
C VAL A 94 -5.20 20.06 7.28
N ARG A 95 -4.09 20.59 7.83
CA ARG A 95 -4.07 21.97 8.35
C ARG A 95 -4.37 23.00 7.26
N ALA A 96 -3.97 22.74 6.02
CA ALA A 96 -4.26 23.59 4.87
C ALA A 96 -5.76 23.65 4.50
N GLN A 97 -6.59 22.70 4.95
CA GLN A 97 -8.05 22.75 4.78
C GLN A 97 -8.73 23.81 5.67
N GLY A 98 -8.01 24.38 6.65
CA GLY A 98 -8.48 25.46 7.51
C GLY A 98 -8.94 25.03 8.90
N GLY A 99 -9.23 26.01 9.75
CA GLY A 99 -9.47 25.81 11.19
C GLY A 99 -10.85 25.28 11.59
N LYS A 100 -11.76 25.07 10.63
CA LYS A 100 -13.10 24.50 10.89
C LYS A 100 -13.04 23.01 11.19
N ILE A 101 -12.04 22.29 10.66
CA ILE A 101 -11.93 20.84 10.81
C ILE A 101 -11.70 20.50 12.29
N ARG A 102 -12.60 19.67 12.85
CA ARG A 102 -12.54 19.17 14.22
C ARG A 102 -12.22 17.68 14.29
N ARG A 103 -12.48 16.94 13.21
CA ARG A 103 -12.25 15.50 13.12
C ARG A 103 -11.82 15.11 11.72
N VAL A 104 -10.92 14.13 11.63
CA VAL A 104 -10.55 13.48 10.36
C VAL A 104 -11.07 12.04 10.35
N VAL A 105 -11.58 11.60 9.21
CA VAL A 105 -11.88 10.18 8.94
C VAL A 105 -10.96 9.72 7.82
N LEU A 106 -10.01 8.87 8.16
CA LEU A 106 -9.02 8.31 7.24
C LEU A 106 -9.54 6.99 6.66
N ASN A 107 -10.13 7.10 5.48
CA ASN A 107 -10.62 5.97 4.67
C ASN A 107 -9.45 5.31 3.92
N ALA A 108 -8.56 4.68 4.68
CA ALA A 108 -7.46 3.86 4.17
C ALA A 108 -7.44 2.52 4.91
N SER A 109 -7.33 1.41 4.16
CA SER A 109 -7.28 0.06 4.74
C SER A 109 -6.21 -0.02 5.84
N TRP A 110 -6.56 -0.67 6.95
CA TRP A 110 -5.67 -0.91 8.09
C TRP A 110 -5.13 0.31 8.84
N SER A 111 -5.50 1.55 8.47
CA SER A 111 -5.01 2.77 9.12
C SER A 111 -5.35 2.91 10.61
N GLY A 112 -6.36 2.18 11.10
CA GLY A 112 -6.77 2.13 12.51
C GLY A 112 -6.03 1.09 13.36
N VAL A 113 -5.12 0.30 12.76
CA VAL A 113 -4.44 -0.82 13.43
C VAL A 113 -2.93 -0.62 13.42
N ALA A 114 -2.28 -1.04 14.50
CA ALA A 114 -0.83 -1.07 14.60
C ALA A 114 -0.28 -2.31 13.87
N PRO A 115 0.70 -2.17 12.95
CA PRO A 115 1.35 -3.32 12.31
C PRO A 115 2.17 -4.15 13.30
N GLU A 116 2.83 -3.51 14.27
CA GLU A 116 3.58 -4.14 15.35
C GLU A 116 3.27 -3.53 16.73
N ARG A 117 3.61 -4.24 17.81
CA ARG A 117 3.35 -3.78 19.20
C ARG A 117 3.96 -2.41 19.54
N GLN A 118 5.09 -2.05 18.91
CA GLN A 118 5.82 -0.82 19.22
C GLN A 118 5.43 0.35 18.32
N ARG A 119 4.67 0.10 17.24
CA ARG A 119 4.22 1.14 16.30
C ARG A 119 2.79 1.55 16.63
N LYS A 120 2.50 2.84 16.54
CA LYS A 120 1.11 3.33 16.70
C LYS A 120 0.35 3.16 15.37
N PRO A 121 -0.98 2.97 15.38
CA PRO A 121 -1.78 3.06 14.16
C PRO A 121 -1.58 4.38 13.42
N LEU A 122 -1.64 4.36 12.09
CA LEU A 122 -1.48 5.56 11.25
C LEU A 122 -2.46 6.69 11.64
N ALA A 123 -3.71 6.35 11.94
CA ALA A 123 -4.69 7.33 12.43
C ALA A 123 -4.24 8.00 13.74
N GLN A 124 -3.66 7.24 14.67
CA GLN A 124 -3.15 7.79 15.93
C GLN A 124 -1.89 8.63 15.71
N GLN A 125 -1.01 8.23 14.79
CA GLN A 125 0.16 9.03 14.41
C GLN A 125 -0.30 10.37 13.81
N LEU A 126 -1.28 10.35 12.90
CA LEU A 126 -1.86 11.57 12.31
C LEU A 126 -2.53 12.46 13.37
N SER A 127 -3.27 11.87 14.32
CA SER A 127 -3.86 12.59 15.44
C SER A 127 -2.80 13.33 16.26
N GLN A 128 -1.67 12.67 16.56
CA GLN A 128 -0.55 13.28 17.26
C GLN A 128 0.09 14.42 16.46
N ALA A 129 0.32 14.22 15.17
CA ALA A 129 0.81 15.27 14.29
C ALA A 129 -0.16 16.46 14.23
N LEU A 130 -1.48 16.23 14.37
CA LEU A 130 -2.52 17.27 14.42
C LEU A 130 -2.79 17.79 15.83
N ASN A 131 -1.84 17.70 16.75
CA ASN A 131 -1.95 18.19 18.14
C ASN A 131 -3.14 17.59 18.90
N GLY A 132 -3.43 16.30 18.68
CA GLY A 132 -4.49 15.57 19.37
C GLY A 132 -5.88 15.68 18.72
N MET A 133 -6.00 16.29 17.54
CA MET A 133 -7.26 16.27 16.77
C MET A 133 -7.74 14.81 16.58
N PRO A 134 -9.01 14.49 16.84
CA PRO A 134 -9.54 13.15 16.61
C PRO A 134 -9.37 12.69 15.16
N VAL A 135 -8.78 11.50 14.98
CA VAL A 135 -8.65 10.84 13.68
C VAL A 135 -9.17 9.42 13.79
N GLU A 136 -10.17 9.09 12.98
CA GLU A 136 -10.71 7.73 12.85
C GLU A 136 -9.98 6.99 11.71
N GLY A 137 -9.49 5.79 11.98
CA GLY A 137 -8.89 4.91 10.97
C GLY A 137 -9.71 3.64 10.76
N ARG A 138 -9.40 2.89 9.69
CA ARG A 138 -10.09 1.64 9.35
C ARG A 138 -9.34 0.42 9.87
N ASP A 139 -10.10 -0.54 10.39
CA ASP A 139 -9.57 -1.78 10.94
C ASP A 139 -9.90 -2.96 10.01
N GLY A 140 -9.00 -3.19 9.07
CA GLY A 140 -9.11 -4.21 8.03
C GLY A 140 -9.03 -3.64 6.62
N PHE A 141 -9.22 -4.53 5.65
CA PHE A 141 -9.39 -4.16 4.25
C PHE A 141 -10.71 -3.43 4.06
N LEU A 142 -10.65 -2.23 3.50
CA LEU A 142 -11.81 -1.37 3.31
C LEU A 142 -12.57 -1.74 2.03
N TRP A 143 -13.89 -1.83 2.17
CA TRP A 143 -14.84 -2.04 1.10
C TRP A 143 -15.78 -0.85 0.98
N PHE A 144 -16.15 -0.51 -0.25
CA PHE A 144 -17.17 0.49 -0.55
C PHE A 144 -18.30 -0.14 -1.34
N ASP A 145 -19.53 0.18 -0.97
CA ASP A 145 -20.72 -0.13 -1.77
C ASP A 145 -21.13 1.05 -2.65
N SER A 146 -22.04 0.79 -3.58
CA SER A 146 -22.49 1.77 -4.56
C SER A 146 -23.29 2.96 -4.00
N GLN A 147 -23.67 2.91 -2.73
CA GLN A 147 -24.39 3.97 -2.04
C GLN A 147 -23.47 4.78 -1.11
N GLY A 148 -22.15 4.60 -1.23
CA GLY A 148 -21.16 5.26 -0.38
C GLY A 148 -21.06 4.69 1.03
N GLY A 149 -21.71 3.57 1.30
CA GLY A 149 -21.49 2.81 2.52
C GLY A 149 -20.11 2.13 2.50
N SER A 150 -19.59 1.82 3.68
CA SER A 150 -18.29 1.16 3.81
C SER A 150 -18.27 0.17 4.96
N HIS A 151 -17.49 -0.89 4.81
CA HIS A 151 -17.22 -1.87 5.86
C HIS A 151 -15.79 -2.40 5.72
N THR A 152 -15.33 -3.17 6.71
CA THR A 152 -14.00 -3.79 6.65
C THR A 152 -14.05 -5.31 6.79
N THR A 153 -13.04 -5.97 6.21
CA THR A 153 -12.79 -7.41 6.36
C THR A 153 -11.35 -7.67 6.83
N ARG A 154 -11.10 -8.83 7.44
CA ARG A 154 -9.76 -9.25 7.93
C ARG A 154 -9.35 -10.63 7.42
N GLN A 155 -9.63 -10.89 6.15
CA GLN A 155 -9.28 -12.16 5.54
C GLN A 155 -7.76 -12.38 5.49
N ALA A 156 -7.31 -13.59 5.77
CA ALA A 156 -5.90 -13.97 5.57
C ALA A 156 -5.60 -14.30 4.11
N LEU A 157 -6.61 -14.75 3.36
CA LEU A 157 -6.48 -15.09 1.94
C LEU A 157 -7.62 -14.47 1.13
N SER A 158 -7.27 -13.75 0.07
CA SER A 158 -8.21 -13.24 -0.92
C SER A 158 -8.15 -14.10 -2.18
N LEU A 159 -9.29 -14.67 -2.59
CA LEU A 159 -9.42 -15.47 -3.82
C LEU A 159 -10.12 -14.64 -4.88
N PHE A 160 -9.52 -14.46 -6.04
CA PHE A 160 -10.11 -13.72 -7.16
C PHE A 160 -9.47 -14.12 -8.48
N SER A 161 -10.16 -13.83 -9.60
CA SER A 161 -9.56 -13.98 -10.92
C SER A 161 -8.52 -12.86 -11.09
N GLY A 162 -7.24 -13.21 -11.07
CA GLY A 162 -6.13 -12.26 -11.20
C GLY A 162 -6.18 -11.43 -12.50
N GLY A 163 -5.33 -10.41 -12.58
CA GLY A 163 -5.33 -9.42 -13.66
C GLY A 163 -6.01 -8.11 -13.24
N PRO A 164 -6.32 -7.21 -14.20
CA PRO A 164 -6.99 -5.95 -13.92
C PRO A 164 -8.29 -6.16 -13.13
N TYR A 165 -8.43 -5.46 -12.01
CA TYR A 165 -9.59 -5.60 -11.14
C TYR A 165 -10.78 -4.83 -11.70
N ALA A 166 -11.84 -5.55 -12.05
CA ALA A 166 -13.13 -4.99 -12.42
C ALA A 166 -14.26 -5.68 -11.65
N VAL A 167 -15.35 -4.95 -11.42
CA VAL A 167 -16.53 -5.41 -10.69
C VAL A 167 -17.77 -5.26 -11.54
N GLN A 168 -18.79 -6.06 -11.26
CA GLN A 168 -20.11 -5.81 -11.81
C GLN A 168 -20.64 -4.47 -11.27
N GLN A 169 -21.27 -3.67 -12.13
CA GLN A 169 -21.85 -2.39 -11.76
C GLN A 169 -22.75 -2.53 -10.52
N GLY A 170 -22.56 -1.65 -9.54
CA GLY A 170 -23.31 -1.65 -8.27
C GLY A 170 -22.76 -2.59 -7.20
N SER A 171 -21.85 -3.53 -7.54
CA SER A 171 -21.24 -4.45 -6.58
C SER A 171 -20.19 -3.77 -5.71
N PRO A 172 -19.97 -4.23 -4.47
CA PRO A 172 -18.94 -3.67 -3.60
C PRO A 172 -17.52 -3.81 -4.15
N VAL A 173 -16.66 -2.84 -3.85
CA VAL A 173 -15.28 -2.77 -4.30
C VAL A 173 -14.34 -2.79 -3.09
N MET A 174 -13.35 -3.69 -3.12
CA MET A 174 -12.24 -3.66 -2.14
C MET A 174 -11.20 -2.63 -2.56
N ALA A 175 -11.05 -1.56 -1.78
CA ALA A 175 -10.14 -0.46 -2.10
C ALA A 175 -8.67 -0.89 -2.18
N ALA A 176 -8.26 -1.87 -1.36
CA ALA A 176 -6.90 -2.38 -1.40
C ALA A 176 -6.58 -3.13 -2.70
N LEU A 177 -7.54 -3.88 -3.27
CA LEU A 177 -7.30 -4.63 -4.51
C LEU A 177 -7.25 -3.71 -5.74
N VAL A 178 -7.93 -2.56 -5.71
CA VAL A 178 -7.84 -1.53 -6.77
C VAL A 178 -6.39 -1.11 -7.01
N ALA A 179 -5.63 -0.87 -5.94
CA ALA A 179 -4.18 -0.60 -6.01
C ALA A 179 -3.33 -1.88 -6.04
N GLY A 180 -3.88 -3.01 -5.59
CA GLY A 180 -3.15 -4.24 -5.30
C GLY A 180 -2.94 -5.18 -6.48
N TRP A 181 -3.87 -5.21 -7.44
CA TRP A 181 -3.83 -6.20 -8.53
C TRP A 181 -2.52 -6.22 -9.36
N PRO A 182 -1.78 -5.10 -9.58
CA PRO A 182 -0.52 -5.14 -10.32
C PRO A 182 0.54 -6.05 -9.69
N ALA A 183 0.49 -6.26 -8.37
CA ALA A 183 1.41 -7.15 -7.65
C ALA A 183 1.41 -8.59 -8.20
N MET A 184 0.28 -9.04 -8.75
CA MET A 184 0.17 -10.37 -9.37
C MET A 184 0.90 -10.49 -10.71
N LEU A 185 1.19 -9.36 -11.36
CA LEU A 185 1.85 -9.29 -12.66
C LEU A 185 3.31 -8.86 -12.55
N GLU A 186 3.86 -8.78 -11.34
CA GLU A 186 5.26 -8.37 -11.09
C GLU A 186 6.28 -9.11 -11.98
N ALA A 187 6.13 -10.42 -12.15
CA ALA A 187 7.03 -11.22 -12.99
C ALA A 187 6.97 -10.81 -14.46
N HIS A 188 5.77 -10.47 -14.96
CA HIS A 188 5.58 -9.98 -16.32
C HIS A 188 6.20 -8.60 -16.51
N PHE A 189 5.97 -7.67 -15.58
CA PHE A 189 6.56 -6.32 -15.62
C PHE A 189 8.08 -6.34 -15.52
N THR A 190 8.63 -7.28 -14.72
CA THR A 190 10.08 -7.53 -14.64
C THR A 190 10.63 -7.95 -16.01
N GLN A 191 9.98 -8.88 -16.70
CA GLN A 191 10.41 -9.32 -18.03
C GLN A 191 10.35 -8.17 -19.06
N GLN A 192 9.34 -7.31 -18.95
CA GLN A 192 9.16 -6.15 -19.84
C GLN A 192 10.07 -4.97 -19.49
N LYS A 193 10.76 -5.00 -18.34
CA LYS A 193 11.51 -3.86 -17.80
C LYS A 193 10.65 -2.61 -17.65
N ASP A 194 9.40 -2.80 -17.21
CA ASP A 194 8.46 -1.71 -16.98
C ASP A 194 8.59 -1.20 -15.54
N GLY A 195 9.34 -0.11 -15.37
CA GLY A 195 9.58 0.51 -14.06
C GLY A 195 8.31 1.05 -13.41
N ASP A 196 7.39 1.63 -14.19
CA ASP A 196 6.15 2.21 -13.66
C ASP A 196 5.16 1.14 -13.21
N ALA A 197 5.07 0.04 -13.98
CA ALA A 197 4.25 -1.09 -13.57
C ALA A 197 4.84 -1.80 -12.34
N LEU A 198 6.17 -1.89 -12.23
CA LEU A 198 6.83 -2.41 -11.02
C LEU A 198 6.64 -1.49 -9.80
N LEU A 199 6.64 -0.16 -9.95
CA LEU A 199 6.25 0.75 -8.86
C LEU A 199 4.86 0.40 -8.32
N ARG A 200 3.88 0.24 -9.21
CA ARG A 200 2.51 -0.12 -8.82
C ARG A 200 2.44 -1.51 -8.18
N ALA A 201 3.20 -2.47 -8.70
CA ALA A 201 3.30 -3.81 -8.11
C ALA A 201 3.89 -3.78 -6.69
N GLY A 202 4.94 -2.98 -6.46
CA GLY A 202 5.54 -2.78 -5.14
C GLY A 202 4.54 -2.21 -4.13
N ALA A 203 3.80 -1.16 -4.53
CA ALA A 203 2.73 -0.61 -3.69
C ALA A 203 1.64 -1.65 -3.42
N GLY A 204 1.27 -2.46 -4.42
CA GLY A 204 0.30 -3.53 -4.27
C GLY A 204 0.72 -4.63 -3.30
N HIS A 205 2.01 -4.98 -3.25
CA HIS A 205 2.54 -5.92 -2.26
C HIS A 205 2.36 -5.43 -0.83
N GLU A 206 2.49 -4.12 -0.60
CA GLU A 206 2.28 -3.56 0.73
C GLU A 206 0.79 -3.33 1.05
N ILE A 207 0.03 -2.75 0.13
CA ILE A 207 -1.37 -2.35 0.33
C ILE A 207 -2.31 -3.55 0.42
N PHE A 208 -2.11 -4.56 -0.44
CA PHE A 208 -3.03 -5.69 -0.56
C PHE A 208 -2.44 -6.99 0.02
N HIS A 209 -1.19 -7.30 -0.31
CA HIS A 209 -0.55 -8.52 0.21
C HIS A 209 0.05 -8.34 1.62
N LEU A 210 0.07 -7.11 2.15
CA LEU A 210 0.57 -6.79 3.49
C LEU A 210 2.01 -7.29 3.71
N CYS A 211 2.86 -7.14 2.68
CA CYS A 211 4.22 -7.64 2.66
C CYS A 211 5.25 -6.54 2.35
N PRO A 212 5.75 -5.82 3.37
CA PRO A 212 6.70 -4.72 3.17
C PRO A 212 8.05 -5.18 2.58
N GLU A 213 8.54 -6.39 2.90
CA GLU A 213 9.82 -6.86 2.36
C GLU A 213 9.74 -7.17 0.87
N ARG A 214 8.61 -7.71 0.40
CA ARG A 214 8.39 -7.91 -1.03
C ARG A 214 8.19 -6.57 -1.74
N ALA A 215 7.44 -5.64 -1.13
CA ALA A 215 7.31 -4.28 -1.64
C ALA A 215 8.68 -3.61 -1.83
N LEU A 216 9.57 -3.68 -0.83
CA LEU A 216 10.93 -3.17 -0.91
C LEU A 216 11.69 -3.78 -2.10
N ALA A 217 11.71 -5.10 -2.23
CA ALA A 217 12.40 -5.77 -3.33
C ALA A 217 11.88 -5.32 -4.71
N THR A 218 10.55 -5.19 -4.87
CA THR A 218 9.94 -4.73 -6.11
C THR A 218 10.23 -3.24 -6.38
N PHE A 219 10.23 -2.39 -5.35
CA PHE A 219 10.61 -0.98 -5.49
C PHE A 219 12.09 -0.83 -5.89
N GLU A 220 12.99 -1.66 -5.35
CA GLU A 220 14.40 -1.65 -5.75
C GLU A 220 14.58 -2.11 -7.19
N ALA A 221 13.81 -3.09 -7.65
CA ALA A 221 13.79 -3.51 -9.05
C ALA A 221 13.30 -2.38 -9.98
N ALA A 222 12.24 -1.67 -9.60
CA ALA A 222 11.77 -0.48 -10.34
C ALA A 222 12.78 0.67 -10.31
N ALA A 223 13.42 0.92 -9.16
CA ALA A 223 14.47 1.92 -9.01
C ALA A 223 15.66 1.63 -9.93
N ALA A 224 16.05 0.36 -10.10
CA ALA A 224 17.09 -0.06 -11.05
C ALA A 224 16.73 0.27 -12.52
N LEU A 225 15.45 0.51 -12.82
CA LEU A 225 14.94 0.98 -14.12
C LEU A 225 14.74 2.50 -14.15
N ALA A 226 15.44 3.23 -13.27
CA ALA A 226 15.39 4.69 -13.14
C ALA A 226 14.01 5.26 -12.78
N GLN A 227 13.14 4.49 -12.11
CA GLN A 227 11.86 4.99 -11.60
C GLN A 227 12.08 5.75 -10.28
N PRO A 228 11.91 7.10 -10.24
CA PRO A 228 12.31 7.90 -9.09
C PRO A 228 11.41 7.73 -7.86
N ILE A 229 10.11 7.50 -8.05
CA ILE A 229 9.16 7.27 -6.94
C ILE A 229 9.46 5.93 -6.28
N ALA A 230 9.81 4.92 -7.07
CA ALA A 230 10.20 3.61 -6.52
C ALA A 230 11.49 3.71 -5.71
N ALA A 231 12.48 4.47 -6.19
CA ALA A 231 13.70 4.73 -5.44
C ALA A 231 13.42 5.46 -4.11
N TYR A 232 12.53 6.47 -4.12
CA TYR A 232 12.05 7.14 -2.91
C TYR A 232 11.38 6.15 -1.94
N ASN A 233 10.43 5.34 -2.41
CA ASN A 233 9.70 4.38 -1.57
C ASN A 233 10.64 3.33 -0.97
N ALA A 234 11.56 2.78 -1.78
CA ALA A 234 12.58 1.85 -1.30
C ALA A 234 13.48 2.48 -0.22
N ALA A 235 13.86 3.75 -0.39
CA ALA A 235 14.65 4.47 0.61
C ALA A 235 13.91 4.63 1.94
N ILE A 236 12.60 4.95 1.91
CA ILE A 236 11.77 5.00 3.12
C ILE A 236 11.79 3.65 3.83
N LEU A 237 11.46 2.56 3.13
CA LEU A 237 11.40 1.22 3.73
C LEU A 237 12.76 0.79 4.31
N ARG A 238 13.87 1.10 3.63
CA ARG A 238 15.23 0.87 4.15
C ARG A 238 15.48 1.64 5.45
N LEU A 239 15.18 2.94 5.48
CA LEU A 239 15.39 3.78 6.66
C LEU A 239 14.58 3.29 7.86
N GLU A 240 13.34 2.86 7.63
CA GLU A 240 12.47 2.31 8.68
C GLU A 240 12.94 0.96 9.20
N ARG A 241 13.37 0.07 8.30
CA ARG A 241 13.91 -1.24 8.68
C ARG A 241 15.20 -1.11 9.49
N ASN A 242 16.01 -0.08 9.18
CA ASN A 242 17.21 0.29 9.94
C ASN A 242 18.20 -0.88 10.15
N ALA A 243 18.34 -1.76 9.15
CA ALA A 243 19.33 -2.82 9.20
C ALA A 243 20.73 -2.28 8.83
N ARG A 244 21.77 -3.09 9.12
CA ARG A 244 23.15 -2.73 8.77
C ARG A 244 23.26 -2.45 7.26
N GLY A 245 23.65 -1.22 6.92
CA GLY A 245 23.84 -0.77 5.53
C GLY A 245 22.61 -0.10 4.91
N ASP A 246 21.45 -0.14 5.56
CA ASP A 246 20.21 0.43 4.99
C ASP A 246 20.28 1.95 4.84
N THR A 247 20.87 2.67 5.80
CA THR A 247 21.05 4.12 5.68
C THR A 247 21.90 4.50 4.47
N GLN A 248 22.94 3.72 4.17
CA GLN A 248 23.80 3.97 3.00
C GLN A 248 23.05 3.67 1.71
N ALA A 249 22.33 2.53 1.64
CA ALA A 249 21.52 2.16 0.48
C ALA A 249 20.39 3.18 0.22
N ALA A 250 19.69 3.63 1.26
CA ALA A 250 18.65 4.64 1.17
C ALA A 250 19.19 5.98 0.63
N ARG A 251 20.36 6.44 1.12
CA ARG A 251 20.99 7.65 0.58
C ARG A 251 21.31 7.52 -0.92
N ALA A 252 21.81 6.36 -1.36
CA ALA A 252 22.10 6.13 -2.76
C ALA A 252 20.84 6.16 -3.65
N LEU A 253 19.74 5.53 -3.19
CA LEU A 253 18.45 5.57 -3.86
C LEU A 253 17.89 7.01 -3.96
N LEU A 254 17.97 7.77 -2.87
CA LEU A 254 17.51 9.17 -2.86
C LEU A 254 18.37 10.07 -3.75
N GLN A 255 19.69 9.84 -3.80
CA GLN A 255 20.60 10.54 -4.72
C GLN A 255 20.24 10.25 -6.18
N GLN A 256 19.99 8.98 -6.50
CA GLN A 256 19.57 8.58 -7.84
C GLN A 256 18.26 9.27 -8.26
N ALA A 257 17.23 9.23 -7.39
CA ALA A 257 15.96 9.89 -7.68
C ALA A 257 16.09 11.41 -7.79
N ALA A 258 16.82 12.05 -6.87
CA ALA A 258 17.07 13.49 -6.89
C ALA A 258 17.78 13.95 -8.17
N ALA A 259 18.71 13.13 -8.70
CA ALA A 259 19.39 13.41 -9.97
C ALA A 259 18.45 13.46 -11.18
N THR A 260 17.25 12.86 -11.08
CA THR A 260 16.20 12.95 -12.11
C THR A 260 15.24 14.14 -11.90
N GLY A 261 15.48 14.96 -10.88
CA GLY A 261 14.64 16.11 -10.53
C GLY A 261 13.59 15.84 -9.44
N ASP A 262 13.59 14.65 -8.83
CA ASP A 262 12.63 14.29 -7.79
C ASP A 262 12.82 15.11 -6.50
N GLN A 263 12.02 16.15 -6.33
CA GLN A 263 12.11 17.07 -5.19
C GLN A 263 11.86 16.41 -3.82
N PRO A 264 10.90 15.47 -3.66
CA PRO A 264 10.73 14.77 -2.40
C PRO A 264 12.00 13.98 -2.00
N SER A 265 12.65 13.30 -2.94
CA SER A 265 13.91 12.60 -2.68
C SER A 265 15.04 13.55 -2.31
N ALA A 266 15.17 14.67 -3.03
CA ALA A 266 16.18 15.69 -2.71
C ALA A 266 15.99 16.27 -1.29
N SER A 267 14.74 16.53 -0.92
CA SER A 267 14.39 17.07 0.41
C SER A 267 14.70 16.07 1.53
N LEU A 268 14.32 14.80 1.34
CA LEU A 268 14.62 13.75 2.31
C LEU A 268 16.13 13.52 2.44
N LEU A 269 16.86 13.45 1.32
CA LEU A 269 18.31 13.33 1.32
C LEU A 269 18.99 14.45 2.12
N ALA A 270 18.54 15.69 1.92
CA ALA A 270 19.07 16.84 2.66
C ALA A 270 18.80 16.75 4.17
N SER A 271 17.64 16.22 4.58
CA SER A 271 17.36 16.01 6.01
C SER A 271 18.26 14.96 6.66
N LEU A 272 18.66 13.91 5.93
CA LEU A 272 19.57 12.88 6.44
C LEU A 272 20.99 13.43 6.63
N GLY A 273 21.43 14.41 5.83
CA GLY A 273 22.75 15.02 5.96
C GLY A 273 22.93 15.92 7.18
N ARG A 274 21.85 16.24 7.91
CA ARG A 274 21.86 17.11 9.10
C ARG A 274 21.82 16.35 10.43
N GLN A 275 21.72 15.02 10.38
CA GLN A 275 21.75 14.11 11.53
C GLN A 275 23.16 13.55 11.69
#